data_AF-A0A427KS73-F1
#
_entry.id   AF-A0A427KS73-F1
#
_cell.length_a   1.000
_cell.length_b   1.000
_cell.length_c   1.000
_cell.angle_alpha   90.00
_cell.angle_beta   90.00
_cell.angle_gamma   90.00
#
_symmetry.space_group_name_H-M   'P 1'
#
loop_
_entity.id
_entity.type
_entity.pdbx_description
1 polymer ?
#
loop_
_entity_poly.entity_id
_entity_poly.type
_entity_poly.pdbx_seq_one_letter_code
_entity_poly.pdbx_strand_id
1 'polypeptide(L)' 'MKKVLITVAGALVLAGCVSPAQRIANCTASGVSYDTCYLSEQQRQQSINDASLSAAYANAARATETNKHTHHN' A
#
# COMPACT_ATOMS: atom_id res chain seq x y z
N MET A 1 21.56 -7.15 23.57
CA MET A 1 20.92 -8.18 22.72
C MET A 1 19.46 -7.88 22.38
N LYS A 2 18.56 -7.58 23.34
CA LYS A 2 17.14 -7.22 23.06
C LYS A 2 16.95 -6.05 22.07
N LYS A 3 17.78 -5.00 22.14
CA LYS A 3 17.71 -3.84 21.24
C LYS A 3 18.01 -4.19 19.77
N VAL A 4 18.86 -5.21 19.54
CA VAL A 4 19.24 -5.67 18.20
C VAL A 4 18.11 -6.46 17.54
N LEU A 5 17.37 -7.24 18.33
CA LEU A 5 16.21 -7.99 17.85
C LEU A 5 15.08 -7.06 17.36
N ILE A 6 14.84 -5.94 18.05
CA ILE A 6 13.81 -4.97 17.67
C ILE A 6 14.17 -4.25 16.37
N THR A 7 15.44 -3.87 16.19
CA THR A 7 15.91 -3.23 14.95
C THR A 7 15.87 -4.17 13.74
N VAL A 8 16.18 -5.46 13.93
CA VAL A 8 16.09 -6.47 12.85
C VAL A 8 14.64 -6.75 12.48
N ALA A 9 13.72 -6.81 13.45
CA ALA A 9 12.30 -6.98 13.18
C ALA A 9 11.70 -5.83 12.35
N GLY A 10 12.13 -4.58 12.60
CA GLY A 10 11.69 -3.42 11.83
C GLY A 10 12.14 -3.46 10.35
N ALA A 11 13.34 -3.95 10.07
CA ALA A 11 13.87 -4.05 8.71
C ALA A 11 13.11 -5.05 7.83
N LEU A 12 12.55 -6.11 8.43
CA LEU A 12 11.77 -7.12 7.70
C LEU A 12 10.42 -6.58 7.18
N VAL A 13 9.85 -5.56 7.83
CA VAL A 13 8.59 -4.94 7.41
C VAL A 13 8.76 -4.14 6.12
N LEU A 14 9.96 -3.61 5.86
CA LEU A 14 10.24 -2.83 4.65
C LEU A 14 10.62 -3.69 3.43
N ALA A 15 10.87 -4.99 3.60
CA ALA A 15 11.20 -5.90 2.50
C ALA A 15 10.02 -6.15 1.54
N GLY A 16 8.81 -5.66 1.86
CA GLY A 16 7.62 -5.77 1.00
C GLY A 16 7.57 -4.78 -0.17
N CYS A 17 8.47 -3.80 -0.22
CA CYS A 17 8.53 -2.80 -1.29
C CYS A 17 9.26 -3.34 -2.52
N VAL A 18 8.58 -4.17 -3.31
CA VAL A 18 9.08 -4.60 -4.64
C VAL A 18 8.67 -3.58 -5.71
N SER A 19 9.59 -3.24 -6.62
CA SER A 19 9.27 -2.35 -7.73
C SER A 19 8.32 -3.02 -8.73
N PRO A 20 7.62 -2.24 -9.58
CA PRO A 20 6.75 -2.79 -10.63
C PRO A 20 7.49 -3.77 -11.55
N ALA A 21 8.73 -3.44 -11.93
CA ALA A 21 9.54 -4.30 -12.79
C ALA A 21 9.87 -5.66 -12.14
N GLN A 22 10.14 -5.69 -10.83
CA GLN A 22 10.39 -6.93 -10.10
C GLN A 22 9.12 -7.77 -9.93
N ARG A 23 7.94 -7.15 -9.77
CA ARG A 23 6.66 -7.87 -9.75
C ARG A 23 6.36 -8.53 -11.10
N ILE A 24 6.57 -7.79 -12.19
CA ILE A 24 6.39 -8.32 -13.55
C ILE A 24 7.37 -9.48 -13.79
N ALA A 25 8.64 -9.32 -13.42
CA ALA A 25 9.64 -10.39 -13.55
C ALA A 25 9.29 -11.63 -12.73
N ASN A 26 8.76 -11.48 -11.52
CA ASN A 26 8.32 -12.62 -10.70
C ASN A 26 7.07 -13.30 -11.28
N CYS A 27 6.15 -12.51 -11.83
CA CYS A 27 4.95 -13.01 -12.50
C CYS A 27 5.32 -13.79 -13.77
N THR A 28 6.23 -13.28 -14.60
CA THR A 28 6.69 -13.99 -15.81
C THR A 28 7.53 -15.22 -15.47
N ALA A 29 8.34 -15.17 -14.40
CA ALA A 29 9.07 -16.33 -13.89
C ALA A 29 8.16 -17.46 -13.42
N SER A 30 6.90 -17.16 -13.09
CA SER A 30 5.88 -18.15 -12.71
C SER A 30 5.23 -18.84 -13.92
N GLY A 31 5.66 -18.50 -15.15
CA GLY A 31 5.13 -19.06 -16.40
C GLY A 31 3.96 -18.29 -17.00
N VAL A 32 3.64 -17.11 -16.45
CA VAL A 32 2.58 -16.23 -16.97
C VAL A 32 3.13 -15.37 -18.11
N SER A 33 2.32 -15.11 -19.14
CA SER A 33 2.72 -14.22 -20.24
C SER A 33 2.98 -12.79 -19.74
N TYR A 34 3.95 -12.12 -20.38
CA TYR A 34 4.31 -10.73 -20.06
C TYR A 34 3.10 -9.80 -20.11
N ASP A 35 2.24 -9.93 -21.12
CA ASP A 35 1.07 -9.06 -21.28
C ASP A 35 0.06 -9.22 -20.14
N THR A 36 -0.15 -10.47 -19.68
CA THR A 36 -1.04 -10.75 -18.55
C THR A 36 -0.46 -10.16 -17.26
N CYS A 37 0.85 -10.31 -17.04
CA CYS A 37 1.54 -9.69 -15.91
C CYS A 37 1.45 -8.16 -15.95
N TYR A 38 1.65 -7.57 -17.13
CA TYR A 38 1.59 -6.13 -17.33
C TYR A 38 0.18 -5.57 -17.06
N LEU A 39 -0.86 -6.23 -17.58
CA LEU A 39 -2.25 -5.86 -17.32
C LEU A 39 -2.60 -5.98 -15.82
N SER A 40 -2.16 -7.07 -15.18
CA SER A 40 -2.39 -7.29 -13.75
C SER A 40 -1.76 -6.20 -12.89
N GLU A 41 -0.55 -5.76 -13.22
CA GLU A 41 0.11 -4.67 -12.49
C GLU A 41 -0.53 -3.31 -12.77
N GLN A 42 -1.03 -3.06 -13.99
CA GLN A 42 -1.78 -1.85 -14.31
C GLN A 42 -3.06 -1.77 -13.46
N GLN A 43 -3.80 -2.86 -13.36
CA GLN A 43 -5.00 -2.93 -12.51
C GLN A 43 -4.67 -2.81 -11.03
N ARG A 44 -3.53 -3.36 -10.60
CA ARG A 44 -3.01 -3.17 -9.23
C ARG A 44 -2.78 -1.69 -8.94
N GLN A 45 -2.14 -0.96 -9.85
CA GLN A 45 -1.89 0.47 -9.67
C GLN A 45 -3.19 1.29 -9.59
N GLN A 46 -4.18 0.96 -10.42
CA GLN A 46 -5.51 1.58 -10.33
C GLN A 46 -6.16 1.30 -8.97
N SER A 47 -6.15 0.05 -8.49
CA SER A 47 -6.74 -0.30 -7.20
C SER A 47 -6.08 0.42 -6.01
N ILE A 48 -4.76 0.67 -6.07
CA ILE A 48 -4.04 1.43 -5.04
C ILE A 48 -4.49 2.89 -5.05
N ASN A 49 -4.65 3.48 -6.23
CA ASN A 49 -5.10 4.86 -6.36
C ASN A 49 -6.52 5.01 -5.81
N ASP A 50 -7.42 4.08 -6.13
CA ASP A 50 -8.80 4.09 -5.65
C ASP A 50 -8.86 3.90 -4.13
N ALA A 51 -8.07 2.99 -3.56
CA ALA A 51 -7.98 2.78 -2.12
C ALA A 51 -7.42 4.02 -1.40
N SER A 52 -6.39 4.65 -1.97
CA SER A 52 -5.82 5.89 -1.46
C SER A 52 -6.86 7.02 -1.46
N LEU A 53 -7.60 7.16 -2.56
CA LEU A 53 -8.66 8.16 -2.70
C LEU A 53 -9.79 7.92 -1.69
N SER A 54 -10.25 6.68 -1.55
CA SER A 54 -11.28 6.31 -0.57
C SER A 54 -10.83 6.61 0.87
N ALA A 55 -9.59 6.27 1.22
CA ALA A 55 -9.02 6.59 2.52
C ALA A 55 -8.91 8.11 2.73
N ALA A 56 -8.49 8.88 1.72
CA ALA A 56 -8.43 10.33 1.79
C ALA A 56 -9.81 10.96 2.04
N TYR A 57 -10.85 10.49 1.34
CA TYR A 57 -12.22 10.94 1.57
C TYR A 57 -12.74 10.57 2.96
N ALA A 58 -12.50 9.34 3.43
CA ALA A 58 -12.88 8.92 4.77
C ALA A 58 -12.17 9.75 5.85
N ASN A 59 -10.89 10.04 5.67
CA ASN A 59 -10.12 10.89 6.59
C ASN A 59 -10.64 12.34 6.58
N ALA A 60 -10.97 12.89 5.42
CA ALA A 60 -11.56 14.23 5.30
C ALA A 60 -12.94 14.32 5.98
N ALA A 61 -13.79 13.31 5.80
CA ALA A 61 -15.09 13.22 6.48
C ALA A 61 -14.94 13.12 8.01
N ARG A 62 -14.01 12.29 8.50
CA ARG A 62 -13.74 12.19 9.94
C ARG A 62 -13.19 13.50 10.51
N ALA A 63 -12.37 14.22 9.76
CA ALA A 63 -11.83 15.52 10.19
C ALA A 63 -12.93 16.57 10.38
N THR A 64 -13.95 16.62 9.51
CA THR A 64 -15.08 17.55 9.67
C THR A 64 -16.00 17.16 10.82
N GLU A 65 -16.21 15.87 11.08
CA GLU A 65 -16.95 15.38 12.24
C GLU A 65 -16.25 15.71 13.58
N THR A 66 -14.93 15.55 13.65
CA THR A 66 -14.18 15.89 14.87
C THR A 66 -14.26 17.38 15.23
N ASN A 67 -14.39 18.28 14.24
CA ASN A 67 -14.54 19.72 14.50
C ASN A 67 -15.92 20.09 15.07
N LYS A 68 -16.93 19.25 14.85
CA LYS A 68 -18.29 19.49 15.37
C LYS A 68 -18.41 19.20 16.87
N HIS A 69 -17.59 18.28 17.39
CA HIS A 69 -17.55 17.95 18.82
C HIS A 69 -16.83 19.00 19.68
N THR A 70 -15.93 19.79 19.10
CA THR A 70 -15.18 20.83 19.82
C THR A 70 -15.96 22.14 20.02
N HIS A 71 -17.12 22.30 19.35
CA HIS A 71 -17.92 23.52 19.39
C HIS A 71 -19.12 23.45 20.38
N HIS A 72 -19.14 22.44 21.25
CA HIS A 72 -20.10 22.27 22.34
C HIS A 72 -19.38 22.34 23.71
N ASN A 73 -18.82 23.50 24.02
CA ASN A 73 -18.53 23.98 25.38
C ASN A 73 -18.61 25.51 25.39
#